data_AF-A0A2Z6P5H1-F1
#
_entry.id   AF-A0A2Z6P5H1-F1
#
_cell.length_a   1.000
_cell.length_b   1.000
_cell.length_c   1.000
_cell.angle_alpha   90.00
_cell.angle_beta   90.00
_cell.angle_gamma   90.00
#
_symmetry.space_group_name_H-M   'P 1'
#
loop_
_entity.id
_entity.type
_entity.pdbx_description
1 polymer ?
#
loop_
_entity_poly.entity_id
_entity_poly.type
_entity_poly.pdbx_seq_one_letter_code
_entity_poly.pdbx_strand_id
1 'polypeptide(L)'
;MVEPLNSWNRQLITKLFIPIEAQQILQIPITDRSQQDNLTWDGTLDGNYSVKSGYHAIMEWGNTNDVNNAQTSSSCEEIWKFLWKLNVPPKHAHLMWRTLNNAIPVKGNIFKRGVRCDPLCPRCLCNVETTHHAFLECDWAKQVWFGSPLTINLDTN
;
A
#
# COMPACT_ATOMS: atom_id res chain seq x y z
N MET A 1 38.49 12.08 -15.08
CA MET A 1 38.96 11.20 -14.00
C MET A 1 39.30 9.79 -14.49
N VAL A 2 38.66 9.30 -15.55
CA VAL A 2 39.01 8.04 -16.24
C VAL A 2 39.86 8.36 -17.48
N GLU A 3 40.90 7.57 -17.72
CA GLU A 3 41.80 7.65 -18.88
C GLU A 3 41.25 6.88 -20.08
N PRO A 4 41.74 7.14 -21.31
CA PRO A 4 41.29 6.45 -22.52
C PRO A 4 41.45 4.93 -22.49
N LEU A 5 42.31 4.40 -21.62
CA LEU A 5 42.58 2.96 -21.44
C LEU A 5 41.69 2.29 -20.38
N ASN A 6 40.54 2.89 -20.06
CA ASN A 6 39.59 2.39 -19.05
C ASN A 6 40.20 2.27 -17.64
N SER A 7 41.15 3.14 -17.30
CA SER A 7 41.84 3.21 -16.01
C SER A 7 41.54 4.51 -15.27
N TRP A 8 41.56 4.47 -13.94
CA TRP A 8 41.48 5.69 -13.14
C TRP A 8 42.76 6.51 -13.25
N ASN A 9 42.65 7.82 -13.52
CA ASN A 9 43.78 8.74 -13.44
C ASN A 9 44.12 8.99 -11.96
N ARG A 10 45.00 8.14 -11.40
CA ARG A 10 45.41 8.20 -9.98
C ARG A 10 45.96 9.56 -9.58
N GLN A 11 46.79 10.18 -10.42
CA GLN A 11 47.43 11.46 -10.10
C GLN A 11 46.40 12.57 -9.93
N LEU A 12 45.40 12.61 -10.81
CA LEU A 12 44.31 13.59 -10.74
C LEU A 12 43.42 13.34 -9.52
N ILE A 13 43.09 12.08 -9.21
CA ILE A 13 42.23 11.71 -8.08
C ILE A 13 42.91 12.04 -6.75
N THR A 14 44.18 11.66 -6.57
CA THR A 14 44.94 11.96 -5.34
C THR A 14 45.15 13.46 -5.12
N LYS A 15 45.11 14.28 -6.19
CA LYS A 15 45.20 15.74 -6.09
C LYS A 15 43.88 16.41 -5.72
N LEU A 16 42.74 15.83 -6.14
CA LEU A 16 41.41 16.42 -5.98
C LEU A 16 40.68 15.96 -4.72
N PHE A 17 40.98 14.76 -4.22
CA PHE A 17 40.27 14.14 -3.10
C PHE A 17 41.21 13.87 -1.93
N ILE A 18 40.67 13.86 -0.71
CA ILE A 18 41.42 13.45 0.49
C ILE A 18 41.82 11.97 0.39
N PRO A 19 42.88 11.52 1.08
CA PRO A 19 43.42 10.17 0.89
C PRO A 19 42.40 9.03 1.03
N ILE A 20 41.45 9.16 1.97
CA ILE A 20 40.40 8.16 2.19
C ILE A 20 39.41 8.09 1.02
N GLU A 21 38.97 9.22 0.49
CA GLU A 21 38.05 9.31 -0.65
C GLU A 21 38.75 8.88 -1.94
N ALA A 22 40.00 9.32 -2.15
CA ALA A 22 40.81 8.91 -3.27
C ALA A 22 40.98 7.38 -3.30
N GLN A 23 41.22 6.76 -2.15
CA GLN A 23 41.29 5.31 -2.04
C GLN A 23 39.95 4.65 -2.39
N GLN A 24 38.82 5.16 -1.90
CA GLN A 24 37.49 4.64 -2.22
C GLN A 24 37.16 4.73 -3.71
N ILE A 25 37.42 5.88 -4.33
CA ILE A 25 37.20 6.10 -5.77
C ILE A 25 38.00 5.10 -6.61
N LEU A 26 39.27 4.86 -6.23
CA LEU A 26 40.14 3.93 -6.93
C LEU A 26 39.72 2.46 -6.80
N GLN A 27 38.87 2.11 -5.83
CA GLN A 27 38.30 0.77 -5.68
C GLN A 27 37.03 0.56 -6.51
N ILE A 28 36.42 1.63 -7.06
CA ILE A 28 35.22 1.49 -7.89
C ILE A 28 35.65 0.84 -9.23
N PRO A 29 35.12 -0.34 -9.57
CA PRO A 29 35.43 -0.97 -10.85
C PRO A 29 34.91 -0.10 -12.00
N ILE A 30 35.74 0.13 -13.01
CA ILE A 30 35.34 0.87 -14.20
C ILE A 30 34.71 -0.14 -15.17
N THR A 31 33.39 -0.05 -15.33
CA THR A 31 32.65 -0.88 -16.27
C THR A 31 33.10 -0.62 -17.70
N ASP A 32 33.30 -1.70 -18.47
CA ASP A 32 33.54 -1.60 -19.91
C ASP A 32 32.28 -1.07 -20.61
N ARG A 33 32.39 0.11 -21.21
CA ARG A 33 31.30 0.76 -21.95
C ARG A 33 31.10 0.17 -23.35
N SER A 34 31.86 -0.85 -23.73
CA SER A 34 31.63 -1.60 -24.97
C SER A 34 30.30 -2.36 -24.96
N GLN A 35 29.80 -2.70 -23.77
CA GLN A 35 28.52 -3.37 -23.60
C GLN A 35 27.37 -2.36 -23.49
N GLN A 36 26.24 -2.72 -24.07
CA GLN A 36 25.02 -1.93 -23.99
C GLN A 36 24.41 -2.03 -22.59
N ASP A 37 24.01 -0.89 -22.02
CA ASP A 37 23.35 -0.84 -20.71
C ASP A 37 22.04 -1.65 -20.73
N ASN A 38 21.82 -2.44 -19.68
CA ASN A 38 20.60 -3.20 -19.46
C ASN A 38 19.84 -2.64 -18.25
N LEU A 39 18.52 -2.52 -18.38
CA LEU A 39 17.66 -2.19 -17.26
C LEU A 39 17.59 -3.37 -16.30
N THR A 40 17.98 -3.15 -15.04
CA THR A 40 17.88 -4.13 -13.97
C THR A 40 17.01 -3.60 -12.82
N TRP A 41 16.26 -4.49 -12.20
CA TRP A 41 15.46 -4.21 -11.01
C TRP A 41 16.27 -4.50 -9.75
N ASP A 42 16.59 -3.44 -9.01
CA ASP A 42 17.40 -3.51 -7.78
C ASP A 42 16.72 -4.33 -6.67
N GLY A 43 15.39 -4.44 -6.68
CA GLY A 43 14.63 -5.21 -5.70
C GLY A 43 14.68 -6.73 -5.89
N THR A 44 15.53 -7.24 -6.77
CA THR A 44 15.72 -8.69 -7.02
C THR A 44 17.17 -9.02 -7.35
N LEU A 45 17.68 -10.15 -6.85
CA LEU A 45 19.07 -10.58 -7.09
C LEU A 45 19.36 -10.93 -8.55
N ASP A 46 18.35 -11.38 -9.30
CA ASP A 46 18.44 -11.69 -10.72
C ASP A 46 18.19 -10.47 -11.62
N GLY A 47 17.89 -9.30 -11.04
CA GLY A 47 17.66 -8.05 -11.76
C GLY A 47 16.36 -8.01 -12.56
N ASN A 48 15.47 -8.99 -12.43
CA ASN A 48 14.22 -9.05 -13.20
C ASN A 48 13.04 -8.41 -12.46
N TYR A 49 12.33 -7.53 -13.14
CA TYR A 49 11.12 -6.95 -12.60
C TYR A 49 9.96 -7.96 -12.63
N SER A 50 9.19 -8.00 -11.54
CA SER A 50 7.87 -8.64 -11.49
C SER A 50 6.89 -7.74 -10.76
N VAL A 51 5.59 -7.88 -11.04
CA VAL A 51 4.54 -7.15 -10.31
C VAL A 51 4.65 -7.39 -8.79
N LYS A 52 5.05 -8.61 -8.40
CA LYS A 52 5.28 -8.97 -7.00
C LYS A 52 6.45 -8.18 -6.40
N SER A 53 7.62 -8.17 -7.06
CA SER A 53 8.80 -7.44 -6.55
C SER A 53 8.57 -5.93 -6.52
N GLY A 54 7.86 -5.38 -7.51
CA GLY A 54 7.42 -3.99 -7.51
C GLY A 54 6.48 -3.65 -6.34
N TYR A 55 5.49 -4.50 -6.08
CA TYR A 55 4.58 -4.30 -4.94
C TYR A 55 5.32 -4.35 -3.59
N HIS A 56 6.25 -5.29 -3.42
CA HIS A 56 7.05 -5.37 -2.20
C HIS A 56 7.90 -4.11 -1.99
N ALA A 57 8.56 -3.60 -3.04
CA ALA A 57 9.34 -2.37 -2.94
C ALA A 57 8.47 -1.16 -2.55
N ILE A 58 7.28 -1.02 -3.15
CA ILE A 58 6.33 0.06 -2.79
C ILE A 58 5.89 -0.05 -1.33
N MET A 59 5.61 -1.26 -0.85
CA MET A 59 5.24 -1.49 0.56
C MET A 59 6.39 -1.19 1.52
N GLU A 60 7.62 -1.56 1.16
CA GLU A 60 8.81 -1.27 1.95
C GLU A 60 9.10 0.24 2.01
N TRP A 61 9.12 0.93 0.87
CA TRP A 61 9.31 2.38 0.80
C TRP A 61 8.18 3.17 1.47
N GLY A 62 6.95 2.65 1.41
CA GLY A 62 5.81 3.21 2.13
C GLY A 62 5.99 3.12 3.65
N ASN A 63 6.52 2.01 4.15
CA ASN A 63 6.74 1.79 5.58
C ASN A 63 7.97 2.53 6.14
N THR A 64 8.98 2.84 5.32
CA THR A 64 10.18 3.57 5.80
C THR A 64 9.90 5.00 6.27
N ASN A 65 8.77 5.60 5.88
CA ASN A 65 8.35 6.92 6.37
C ASN A 65 7.60 6.87 7.72
N ASP A 66 7.17 5.68 8.15
CA ASP A 66 6.44 5.47 9.41
C ASP A 66 7.24 4.54 10.33
N VAL A 67 8.22 5.10 11.03
CA VAL A 67 9.07 4.42 12.02
C VAL A 67 8.26 3.82 13.20
N ASN A 68 6.93 3.98 13.23
CA ASN A 68 6.08 3.58 14.36
C ASN A 68 4.99 2.55 14.05
N ASN A 69 4.91 1.98 12.85
CA ASN A 69 3.90 0.94 12.57
C ASN A 69 4.53 -0.37 12.10
N ALA A 70 5.31 -0.98 12.98
CA ALA A 70 5.45 -2.44 12.99
C ALA A 70 4.12 -3.08 13.44
N GLN A 71 3.03 -2.89 12.71
CA GLN A 71 1.93 -3.83 12.75
C GLN A 71 2.35 -5.03 11.91
N THR A 72 3.12 -5.90 12.57
CA THR A 72 3.08 -7.32 12.25
C THR A 72 1.60 -7.71 12.10
N SER A 73 1.31 -8.58 11.15
CA SER A 73 0.01 -9.19 10.86
C SER A 73 -0.72 -9.83 12.06
N SER A 74 -0.20 -9.70 13.27
CA SER A 74 -0.63 -10.30 14.52
C SER A 74 -1.94 -9.73 15.09
N SER A 75 -2.22 -8.42 14.98
CA SER A 75 -3.42 -7.86 15.64
C SER A 75 -4.73 -8.27 14.96
N CYS A 76 -4.71 -8.52 13.65
CA CYS A 76 -5.92 -8.86 12.88
C CYS A 76 -6.08 -10.37 12.67
N GLU A 77 -5.04 -11.18 12.88
CA GLU A 77 -5.11 -12.62 12.65
C GLU A 77 -6.14 -13.30 13.56
N GLU A 78 -6.21 -12.87 14.82
CA GLU A 78 -7.21 -13.38 15.78
C GLU A 78 -8.64 -12.97 15.40
N ILE A 79 -8.81 -11.76 14.86
CA ILE A 79 -10.11 -11.29 14.34
C ILE A 79 -10.56 -12.18 13.17
N TRP A 80 -9.65 -12.54 12.27
CA TRP A 80 -9.97 -13.41 11.14
C TRP A 80 -10.27 -14.84 11.59
N LYS A 81 -9.49 -15.40 12.52
CA LYS A 81 -9.77 -16.72 13.09
C LYS A 81 -11.14 -16.76 13.76
N PHE A 82 -11.48 -15.72 14.52
CA PHE A 82 -12.80 -15.59 15.12
C PHE A 82 -13.90 -15.48 14.06
N LEU A 83 -13.73 -14.60 13.08
CA LEU A 83 -14.72 -14.35 12.02
C LEU A 83 -15.07 -15.62 11.24
N TRP A 84 -14.07 -16.43 10.87
CA TRP A 84 -14.29 -17.66 10.11
C TRP A 84 -14.81 -18.82 10.96
N LYS A 85 -14.71 -18.75 12.30
CA LYS A 85 -15.30 -19.72 13.22
C LYS A 85 -16.76 -19.45 13.57
N LEU A 86 -17.30 -18.27 13.20
CA LEU A 86 -18.70 -17.93 13.46
C LEU A 86 -19.64 -18.93 12.77
N ASN A 87 -20.63 -19.41 13.51
CA ASN A 87 -21.69 -20.26 12.97
C ASN A 87 -22.73 -19.41 12.20
N VAL A 88 -22.29 -18.82 11.09
CA VAL A 88 -23.12 -18.01 10.19
C VAL A 88 -22.96 -18.51 8.75
N PRO A 89 -23.96 -18.31 7.87
CA PRO A 89 -23.78 -18.63 6.46
C PRO A 89 -22.56 -17.89 5.88
N PRO A 90 -21.72 -18.54 5.04
CA PRO A 90 -20.45 -17.97 4.56
C PRO A 90 -20.57 -16.57 3.93
N LYS A 91 -21.71 -16.26 3.30
CA LYS A 91 -21.99 -14.94 2.73
C LYS A 91 -21.95 -13.80 3.76
N HIS A 92 -22.36 -14.05 5.00
CA HIS A 92 -22.38 -13.03 6.06
C HIS A 92 -20.97 -12.82 6.62
N ALA A 93 -20.22 -13.91 6.87
CA ALA A 93 -18.81 -13.82 7.26
C ALA A 93 -17.98 -13.09 6.20
N HIS A 94 -18.23 -13.37 4.92
CA HIS A 94 -17.59 -12.67 3.82
C HIS A 94 -17.97 -11.18 3.76
N LEU A 95 -19.25 -10.84 3.98
CA LEU A 95 -19.67 -9.44 4.07
C LEU A 95 -18.94 -8.71 5.20
N MET A 96 -18.87 -9.31 6.39
CA MET A 96 -18.14 -8.75 7.53
C MET A 96 -16.65 -8.56 7.22
N TRP A 97 -16.01 -9.55 6.59
CA TRP A 97 -14.62 -9.43 6.15
C TRP A 97 -14.44 -8.24 5.19
N ARG A 98 -15.36 -8.07 4.22
CA ARG A 98 -15.32 -6.93 3.30
C ARG A 98 -15.54 -5.60 4.02
N THR A 99 -16.44 -5.54 4.99
CA THR A 99 -16.68 -4.35 5.82
C THR A 99 -15.41 -3.95 6.56
N LEU A 100 -14.79 -4.90 7.26
CA LEU A 100 -13.59 -4.67 8.07
C LEU A 100 -12.37 -4.26 7.23
N ASN A 101 -12.27 -4.75 5.99
CA ASN A 101 -11.20 -4.38 5.04
C ASN A 101 -11.56 -3.18 4.16
N ASN A 102 -12.65 -2.47 4.44
CA ASN A 102 -13.17 -1.37 3.62
C ASN A 102 -13.24 -1.71 2.10
N ALA A 103 -13.60 -2.96 1.81
CA ALA A 103 -13.65 -3.54 0.46
C ALA A 103 -15.07 -3.59 -0.13
N ILE A 104 -16.02 -2.92 0.52
CA ILE A 104 -17.39 -2.75 0.01
C ILE A 104 -17.39 -1.64 -1.05
N PRO A 105 -18.09 -1.85 -2.19
CA PRO A 105 -18.13 -0.91 -3.30
C PRO A 105 -19.13 0.23 -3.03
N VAL A 106 -18.93 0.95 -1.92
CA VAL A 106 -19.62 2.21 -1.67
C VAL A 106 -19.05 3.29 -2.57
N LYS A 107 -19.86 4.26 -3.01
CA LYS A 107 -19.42 5.33 -3.93
C LYS A 107 -18.23 6.13 -3.41
N GLY A 108 -18.13 6.35 -2.10
CA GLY A 108 -16.96 7.02 -1.51
C GLY A 108 -15.66 6.24 -1.75
N ASN A 109 -15.69 4.90 -1.67
CA ASN A 109 -14.52 4.06 -1.94
C ASN A 109 -14.22 3.97 -3.44
N ILE A 110 -15.25 3.90 -4.28
CA ILE A 110 -15.12 3.89 -5.75
C ILE A 110 -14.49 5.20 -6.24
N PHE A 111 -14.96 6.34 -5.72
CA PHE A 111 -14.42 7.66 -6.01
C PHE A 111 -12.94 7.78 -5.59
N LYS A 112 -12.60 7.33 -4.37
CA LYS A 112 -11.20 7.30 -3.89
C LYS A 112 -10.27 6.46 -4.76
N ARG A 113 -10.79 5.45 -5.47
CA ARG A 113 -10.04 4.61 -6.41
C ARG A 113 -9.91 5.22 -7.81
N GLY A 114 -10.32 6.48 -8.00
CA GLY A 114 -10.14 7.23 -9.25
C GLY A 114 -11.25 7.04 -10.28
N VAL A 115 -12.32 6.34 -9.94
CA VAL A 115 -13.50 6.23 -10.82
C VAL A 115 -14.30 7.53 -10.74
N ARG A 116 -14.60 8.13 -11.89
CA ARG A 116 -15.41 9.35 -11.99
C ARG A 116 -16.87 9.03 -11.67
N CYS A 117 -17.27 9.25 -10.42
CA CYS A 117 -18.66 9.19 -9.98
C CYS A 117 -18.91 10.22 -8.89
N ASP A 118 -20.18 10.59 -8.67
CA ASP A 118 -20.56 11.37 -7.50
C ASP A 118 -20.41 10.52 -6.22
N PRO A 119 -19.60 10.93 -5.23
CA PRO A 119 -19.38 10.18 -3.99
C PRO A 119 -20.58 10.19 -3.02
N LEU A 120 -21.63 10.98 -3.28
CA LEU A 120 -22.79 11.08 -2.41
C LEU A 120 -23.60 9.76 -2.34
N CYS A 121 -24.09 9.48 -1.14
CA CYS A 121 -24.97 8.35 -0.86
C CYS A 121 -26.21 8.39 -1.75
N PRO A 122 -26.54 7.33 -2.51
CA PRO A 122 -27.67 7.32 -3.42
C PRO A 122 -29.03 7.24 -2.71
N ARG A 123 -29.03 7.10 -1.37
CA ARG A 123 -30.26 7.02 -0.55
C ARG A 123 -30.62 8.37 0.06
N CYS A 124 -29.68 9.01 0.77
CA CYS A 124 -29.93 10.30 1.42
C CYS A 124 -29.51 11.50 0.57
N LEU A 125 -28.56 11.34 -0.36
CA LEU A 125 -27.98 12.41 -1.18
C LEU A 125 -27.31 13.56 -0.38
N CYS A 126 -27.19 13.44 0.94
CA CYS A 126 -26.64 14.49 1.81
C CYS A 126 -25.16 14.30 2.12
N ASN A 127 -24.73 13.05 2.34
CA ASN A 127 -23.38 12.71 2.82
C ASN A 127 -22.66 11.77 1.85
N VAL A 128 -21.32 11.78 1.91
CA VAL A 128 -20.49 10.82 1.15
C VAL A 128 -20.79 9.39 1.59
N GLU A 129 -20.96 8.50 0.62
CA GLU A 129 -21.25 7.09 0.88
C GLU A 129 -20.00 6.36 1.41
N THR A 130 -19.88 6.28 2.72
CA THR A 130 -18.94 5.39 3.40
C THR A 130 -19.62 4.10 3.83
N THR A 131 -18.85 3.06 4.14
CA THR A 131 -19.40 1.81 4.69
C THR A 131 -20.18 2.06 5.98
N HIS A 132 -19.64 2.92 6.87
CA HIS A 132 -20.31 3.31 8.11
C HIS A 132 -21.62 4.06 7.84
N HIS A 133 -21.59 5.02 6.90
CA HIS A 133 -22.77 5.77 6.51
C HIS A 133 -23.86 4.86 5.93
N ALA A 134 -23.49 3.98 4.99
CA ALA A 134 -24.42 3.09 4.31
C ALA A 134 -25.12 2.10 5.26
N PHE A 135 -24.44 1.66 6.32
CA PHE A 135 -25.01 0.71 7.28
C PHE A 135 -25.65 1.37 8.50
N LEU A 136 -25.17 2.51 9.01
CA LEU A 136 -25.53 2.99 10.35
C LEU A 136 -26.02 4.44 10.38
N GLU A 137 -25.39 5.36 9.64
CA GLU A 137 -25.72 6.80 9.77
C GLU A 137 -26.80 7.27 8.80
N CYS A 138 -26.95 6.59 7.65
CA CYS A 138 -27.93 7.00 6.65
C CYS A 138 -29.34 6.88 7.23
N ASP A 139 -30.15 7.95 7.14
CA ASP A 139 -31.52 7.95 7.67
C ASP A 139 -32.36 6.78 7.14
N TRP A 140 -32.14 6.42 5.87
CA TRP A 140 -32.75 5.23 5.28
C TRP A 140 -32.31 3.94 5.96
N ALA A 141 -31.01 3.78 6.26
CA ALA A 141 -30.50 2.60 6.96
C ALA A 141 -31.04 2.52 8.39
N LYS A 142 -31.14 3.65 9.10
CA LYS A 142 -31.73 3.70 10.45
C LYS A 142 -33.18 3.22 10.46
N GLN A 143 -33.99 3.64 9.49
CA GLN A 143 -35.36 3.16 9.33
C GLN A 143 -35.42 1.65 9.10
N VAL A 144 -34.50 1.09 8.30
CA VAL A 144 -34.41 -0.35 8.06
C VAL A 144 -34.08 -1.11 9.35
N TRP A 145 -33.14 -0.61 10.15
CA TRP A 145 -32.80 -1.21 11.43
C TRP A 145 -33.97 -1.18 12.42
N PHE A 146 -34.67 -0.06 12.50
CA PHE A 146 -35.84 0.09 13.35
C PHE A 146 -36.99 -0.82 12.92
N GLY A 147 -37.24 -0.95 11.61
CA GLY A 147 -38.27 -1.83 11.05
C GLY A 147 -37.90 -3.31 11.01
N SER A 148 -36.65 -3.67 11.34
CA SER A 148 -36.21 -5.06 11.40
C SER A 148 -36.73 -5.76 12.67
N PRO A 149 -36.73 -7.11 12.72
CA PRO A 149 -37.05 -7.87 13.94
C PRO A 149 -36.16 -7.52 15.15
N LEU A 150 -35.05 -6.82 14.94
CA LEU A 150 -34.13 -6.40 16.00
C LEU A 150 -34.55 -5.06 16.63
N THR A 151 -35.43 -4.29 15.98
CA THR A 151 -35.96 -3.01 16.48
C THR A 151 -34.88 -2.04 16.98
N ILE A 152 -33.75 -1.98 16.26
CA ILE A 152 -32.58 -1.19 16.68
C ILE A 152 -32.83 0.29 16.34
N ASN A 153 -32.75 1.16 17.34
CA ASN A 153 -32.79 2.61 17.17
C ASN A 153 -31.34 3.16 17.18
N LEU A 154 -30.96 3.82 16.09
CA LEU A 154 -29.63 4.40 15.90
C LEU A 154 -29.62 5.93 16.03
N ASP A 155 -30.76 6.55 16.35
CA ASP A 155 -30.89 8.00 16.58
C ASP A 155 -30.66 8.41 18.05
N THR A 156 -30.54 7.44 18.95
CA THR A 156 -30.30 7.69 20.38
C THR A 156 -28.80 7.87 20.66
N ASN A 157 -28.34 9.12 20.61
CA ASN A 157 -27.17 9.62 21.36
C ASN A 157 -27.60 10.82 22.18
#